data_AF-A0A1Q7WBW8-F1
#
_entry.id   AF-A0A1Q7WBW8-F1
#
_cell.length_a   1.000
_cell.length_b   1.000
_cell.length_c   1.000
_cell.angle_alpha   90.00
_cell.angle_beta   90.00
_cell.angle_gamma   90.00
#
_symmetry.space_group_name_H-M   'P 1'
#
loop_
_entity.id
_entity.type
_entity.pdbx_description
1 polymer ?
#
loop_
_entity_poly.entity_id
_entity_poly.type
_entity_poly.pdbx_seq_one_letter_code
_entity_poly.pdbx_strand_id
1 'polypeptide(L)'
;MSAWPAGRGVGTRRAAFRPSAIFLCLVALFVTSGWMAWVDFGAPAVNVILFVVSGWLVSLCLHEYAHALTAYRSGDLAVAERGYLTLNPLRYTSPVLSIALPLFYLFLGGIGLPGGAVWIDHSHIRGRWRDSLISLAGPLLNVVFTVLAVLPFAVVGAPVGHHTFWAALAFLGFLQLTASLLNLAPVPGVDGGNALRP
;
A
#
# COMPACT_ATOMS: atom_id res chain seq x y z
N MET A 1 0.63 -44.92 -11.41
CA MET A 1 1.78 -44.14 -11.89
C MET A 1 1.28 -43.12 -12.91
N SER A 2 0.84 -41.94 -12.46
CA SER A 2 0.49 -40.83 -13.35
C SER A 2 1.55 -39.73 -13.19
N ALA A 3 2.14 -39.36 -14.32
CA ALA A 3 3.29 -38.47 -14.39
C ALA A 3 2.94 -37.05 -13.93
N TRP A 4 3.75 -36.54 -13.00
CA TRP A 4 3.81 -35.12 -12.65
C TRP A 4 4.51 -34.37 -13.80
N PRO A 5 3.91 -33.35 -14.44
CA PRO A 5 4.63 -32.59 -15.45
C PRO A 5 5.67 -31.70 -14.77
N ALA A 6 6.92 -32.14 -14.83
CA ALA A 6 8.08 -31.32 -14.57
C ALA A 6 8.22 -30.26 -15.69
N GLY A 7 8.35 -28.99 -15.31
CA GLY A 7 8.95 -27.98 -16.18
C GLY A 7 8.15 -26.69 -16.39
N ARG A 8 8.09 -25.81 -15.38
CA ARG A 8 7.99 -24.33 -15.55
C ARG A 8 8.68 -23.60 -14.38
N GLY A 9 9.97 -23.88 -14.14
CA GLY A 9 10.60 -23.56 -12.85
C GLY A 9 11.33 -22.22 -12.71
N VAL A 10 11.79 -21.58 -13.81
CA VAL A 10 12.87 -20.57 -13.69
C VAL A 10 12.52 -19.20 -14.31
N GLY A 11 11.71 -19.15 -15.37
CA GLY A 11 11.33 -17.88 -16.03
C GLY A 11 10.17 -17.11 -15.35
N THR A 12 9.27 -17.83 -14.68
CA THR A 12 8.05 -17.28 -14.05
C THR A 12 8.34 -16.52 -12.75
N ARG A 13 9.36 -16.93 -11.98
CA ARG A 13 9.64 -16.33 -10.67
C ARG A 13 10.12 -14.89 -10.74
N ARG A 14 11.00 -14.53 -11.70
CA ARG A 14 11.49 -13.14 -11.83
C ARG A 14 10.44 -12.18 -12.36
N ALA A 15 9.56 -12.65 -13.25
CA ALA A 15 8.48 -11.82 -13.79
C ALA A 15 7.43 -11.48 -12.72
N ALA A 16 7.21 -12.36 -11.74
CA ALA A 16 6.25 -12.16 -10.66
C ALA A 16 6.54 -10.92 -9.79
N PHE A 17 7.81 -10.50 -9.67
CA PHE A 17 8.24 -9.35 -8.86
C PHE A 17 8.42 -8.06 -9.64
N ARG A 18 8.09 -8.03 -10.94
CA ARG A 18 8.25 -6.81 -11.74
C ARG A 18 7.14 -5.81 -11.42
N PRO A 19 7.46 -4.58 -11.01
CA PRO A 19 6.45 -3.54 -10.83
C PRO A 19 5.67 -3.32 -12.12
N SER A 20 4.36 -3.25 -12.01
CA SER A 20 3.48 -2.99 -13.15
C SER A 20 3.66 -1.58 -13.68
N ALA A 21 3.39 -1.38 -14.98
CA ALA A 21 3.40 -0.05 -15.59
C ALA A 21 2.46 0.92 -14.86
N ILE A 22 1.31 0.42 -14.37
CA ILE A 22 0.34 1.22 -13.60
C ILE A 22 0.98 1.75 -12.32
N PHE A 23 1.67 0.89 -11.57
CA PHE A 23 2.39 1.31 -10.36
C PHE A 23 3.47 2.36 -10.67
N LEU A 24 4.24 2.14 -11.75
CA LEU A 24 5.25 3.10 -12.18
C LEU A 24 4.63 4.46 -12.56
N CYS A 25 3.48 4.46 -13.23
CA CYS A 25 2.72 5.67 -13.52
C CYS A 25 2.23 6.37 -12.25
N LEU A 26 1.77 5.62 -11.24
CA LEU A 26 1.37 6.18 -9.94
C LEU A 26 2.54 6.83 -9.20
N VAL A 27 3.70 6.17 -9.18
CA VAL A 27 4.93 6.73 -8.60
C VAL A 27 5.37 7.97 -9.36
N ALA A 28 5.35 7.93 -10.70
CA ALA A 28 5.67 9.09 -11.51
C ALA A 28 4.73 10.26 -11.22
N LEU A 29 3.43 10.01 -11.14
CA LEU A 29 2.42 11.02 -10.80
C LEU A 29 2.65 11.61 -9.41
N PHE A 30 2.99 10.77 -8.43
CA PHE A 30 3.29 11.19 -7.06
C PHE A 30 4.51 12.13 -7.01
N VAL A 31 5.59 11.74 -7.68
CA VAL A 31 6.82 12.54 -7.72
C VAL A 31 6.62 13.84 -8.50
N THR A 32 5.97 13.79 -9.66
CA THR A 32 5.77 14.98 -10.50
C THR A 32 4.82 15.99 -9.84
N SER A 33 3.70 15.54 -9.28
CA SER A 33 2.77 16.43 -8.57
C SER A 33 3.39 17.03 -7.30
N GLY A 34 4.23 16.29 -6.58
CA GLY A 34 5.00 16.79 -5.44
C GLY A 34 6.00 17.86 -5.85
N TRP A 35 6.73 17.63 -6.95
CA TRP A 35 7.62 18.62 -7.53
C TRP A 35 6.87 19.87 -7.99
N MET A 36 5.73 19.72 -8.68
CA MET A 36 4.89 20.85 -9.10
C MET A 36 4.37 21.65 -7.91
N ALA A 37 3.98 20.99 -6.82
CA ALA A 37 3.58 21.63 -5.56
C ALA A 37 4.75 22.36 -4.89
N TRP A 38 5.98 21.86 -5.05
CA TRP A 38 7.19 22.49 -4.52
C TRP A 38 7.55 23.75 -5.29
N VAL A 39 7.54 23.71 -6.63
CA VAL A 39 7.91 24.87 -7.46
C VAL A 39 6.76 25.84 -7.74
N ASP A 40 5.61 25.65 -7.06
CA ASP A 40 4.37 26.42 -7.25
C ASP A 40 3.91 26.47 -8.73
N PHE A 41 4.08 25.37 -9.46
CA PHE A 41 3.69 25.26 -10.87
C PHE A 41 2.27 24.70 -11.03
N GLY A 42 1.41 25.41 -11.76
CA GLY A 42 0.04 24.98 -12.04
C GLY A 42 -0.94 25.30 -10.91
N ALA A 43 -2.12 24.66 -10.93
CA ALA A 43 -3.17 24.92 -9.95
C ALA A 43 -2.88 24.20 -8.62
N PRO A 44 -2.78 24.91 -7.46
CA PRO A 44 -2.45 24.29 -6.18
C PRO A 44 -3.37 23.12 -5.80
N ALA A 45 -4.68 23.29 -5.98
CA ALA A 45 -5.66 22.24 -5.68
C ALA A 45 -5.42 20.96 -6.49
N VAL A 46 -5.06 21.10 -7.77
CA VAL A 46 -4.78 19.94 -8.64
C VAL A 46 -3.52 19.22 -8.17
N ASN A 47 -2.46 19.96 -7.85
CA ASN A 47 -1.21 19.37 -7.36
C ASN A 47 -1.44 18.60 -6.04
N VAL A 48 -2.19 19.19 -5.10
CA VAL A 48 -2.54 18.53 -3.83
C VAL A 48 -3.32 17.25 -4.08
N ILE A 49 -4.38 17.30 -4.89
CA ILE A 49 -5.21 16.12 -5.19
C ILE A 49 -4.38 15.01 -5.82
N LEU A 50 -3.60 15.33 -6.86
CA LEU A 50 -2.79 14.34 -7.57
C LEU A 50 -1.73 13.74 -6.64
N PHE A 51 -1.05 14.55 -5.83
CA PHE A 51 -0.04 14.10 -4.87
C PHE A 51 -0.64 13.17 -3.82
N VAL A 52 -1.74 13.56 -3.20
CA VAL A 52 -2.36 12.81 -2.11
C VAL A 52 -2.97 11.51 -2.63
N VAL A 53 -3.70 11.54 -3.74
CA VAL A 53 -4.33 10.34 -4.33
C VAL A 53 -3.27 9.34 -4.80
N SER A 54 -2.25 9.79 -5.54
CA SER A 54 -1.21 8.89 -6.02
C SER A 54 -0.36 8.35 -4.88
N GLY A 55 0.01 9.17 -3.90
CA GLY A 55 0.74 8.73 -2.70
C GLY A 55 -0.04 7.72 -1.87
N TRP A 56 -1.35 7.93 -1.71
CA TRP A 56 -2.24 6.98 -1.06
C TRP A 56 -2.28 5.63 -1.79
N LEU A 57 -2.48 5.64 -3.11
CA LEU A 57 -2.51 4.42 -3.93
C LEU A 57 -1.17 3.68 -3.94
N VAL A 58 -0.05 4.41 -3.95
CA VAL A 58 1.30 3.81 -3.84
C VAL A 58 1.44 3.11 -2.50
N SER A 59 1.08 3.76 -1.38
CA SER A 59 1.10 3.15 -0.05
C SER A 59 0.23 1.90 0.02
N LEU A 60 -0.99 1.96 -0.52
CA LEU A 60 -1.89 0.82 -0.63
C LEU A 60 -1.29 -0.37 -1.40
N CYS A 61 -0.65 -0.10 -2.53
CA CYS A 61 0.00 -1.15 -3.31
C CYS A 61 1.14 -1.81 -2.54
N LEU A 62 1.92 -1.03 -1.78
CA LEU A 62 3.00 -1.52 -0.95
C LEU A 62 2.49 -2.33 0.26
N HIS A 63 1.37 -1.92 0.85
CA HIS A 63 0.68 -2.61 1.92
C HIS A 63 0.28 -4.04 1.50
N GLU A 64 -0.50 -4.15 0.42
CA GLU A 64 -0.93 -5.46 -0.13
C GLU A 64 0.26 -6.31 -0.60
N TYR A 65 1.26 -5.67 -1.19
CA TYR A 65 2.48 -6.35 -1.59
C TYR A 65 3.24 -6.91 -0.39
N ALA A 66 3.26 -6.24 0.77
CA ALA A 66 3.92 -6.72 1.97
C ALA A 66 3.23 -7.97 2.54
N HIS A 67 1.89 -8.02 2.54
CA HIS A 67 1.13 -9.23 2.87
C HIS A 67 1.50 -10.38 1.92
N ALA A 68 1.38 -10.14 0.61
CA ALA A 68 1.67 -11.14 -0.41
C ALA A 68 3.12 -11.64 -0.36
N LEU A 69 4.09 -10.75 -0.13
CA LEU A 69 5.50 -11.10 -0.02
C LEU A 69 5.78 -11.97 1.21
N THR A 70 5.14 -11.65 2.33
CA THR A 70 5.31 -12.41 3.58
C THR A 70 4.63 -13.78 3.48
N ALA A 71 3.46 -13.86 2.83
CA ALA A 71 2.79 -15.11 2.49
C ALA A 71 3.63 -15.99 1.54
N TYR A 72 4.21 -15.39 0.50
CA TYR A 72 5.10 -16.08 -0.44
C TYR A 72 6.32 -16.69 0.27
N ARG A 73 6.95 -15.92 1.16
CA ARG A 73 8.06 -16.41 2.00
C ARG A 73 7.62 -17.45 3.03
N SER A 74 6.33 -17.49 3.36
CA SER A 74 5.76 -18.44 4.32
C SER A 74 5.33 -19.77 3.69
N GLY A 75 5.16 -19.81 2.37
CA GLY A 75 4.91 -21.04 1.60
C GLY A 75 3.79 -20.93 0.57
N ASP A 76 2.99 -19.85 0.58
CA ASP A 76 1.92 -19.65 -0.39
C ASP A 76 2.50 -19.11 -1.71
N LEU A 77 2.81 -20.00 -2.65
CA LEU A 77 3.31 -19.62 -3.96
C LEU A 77 2.21 -19.08 -4.90
N ALA A 78 0.93 -19.29 -4.57
CA ALA A 78 -0.20 -18.90 -5.42
C ALA A 78 -0.34 -17.37 -5.49
N VAL A 79 0.10 -16.61 -4.48
CA VAL A 79 0.14 -15.13 -4.53
C VAL A 79 0.99 -14.59 -5.68
N ALA A 80 2.05 -15.31 -6.08
CA ALA A 80 2.88 -14.95 -7.22
C ALA A 80 2.16 -15.22 -8.55
N GLU A 81 1.44 -16.33 -8.64
CA GLU A 81 0.68 -16.72 -9.83
C GLU A 81 -0.54 -15.81 -10.05
N ARG A 82 -1.16 -15.32 -8.97
CA ARG A 82 -2.24 -14.33 -9.00
C ARG A 82 -1.76 -12.91 -9.36
N GLY A 83 -0.45 -12.69 -9.38
CA GLY A 83 0.16 -11.42 -9.76
C GLY A 83 0.17 -10.36 -8.65
N TYR A 84 -0.08 -10.71 -7.39
CA TYR A 84 -0.07 -9.77 -6.27
C TYR A 84 1.33 -9.18 -6.01
N LEU A 85 2.38 -9.87 -6.46
CA LEU A 85 3.77 -9.41 -6.33
C LEU A 85 4.20 -8.39 -7.42
N THR A 86 3.27 -7.96 -8.28
CA THR A 86 3.53 -6.98 -9.35
C THR A 86 3.19 -5.53 -8.98
N LEU A 87 2.76 -5.28 -7.73
CA LEU A 87 2.31 -3.96 -7.26
C LEU A 87 1.15 -3.37 -8.09
N ASN A 88 0.39 -4.20 -8.80
CA ASN A 88 -0.69 -3.71 -9.65
C ASN A 88 -1.99 -3.55 -8.85
N PRO A 89 -2.50 -2.32 -8.64
CA PRO A 89 -3.72 -2.09 -7.87
C PRO A 89 -4.95 -2.78 -8.46
N LEU A 90 -4.97 -3.01 -9.78
CA LEU A 90 -6.09 -3.67 -10.46
C LEU A 90 -6.13 -5.18 -10.25
N ARG A 91 -5.06 -5.78 -9.70
CA ARG A 91 -5.00 -7.22 -9.44
C ARG A 91 -5.54 -7.58 -8.06
N TYR A 92 -5.69 -6.63 -7.15
CA TYR A 92 -6.25 -6.88 -5.82
C TYR A 92 -7.76 -7.15 -5.91
N THR A 93 -8.31 -7.89 -4.93
CA THR A 93 -9.63 -8.56 -5.05
C THR A 93 -10.83 -7.66 -5.26
N SER A 94 -10.77 -6.39 -4.83
CA SER A 94 -11.89 -5.47 -4.98
C SER A 94 -11.42 -4.07 -5.42
N PRO A 95 -10.91 -3.90 -6.66
CA PRO A 95 -10.32 -2.62 -7.10
C PRO A 95 -11.30 -1.45 -6.96
N VAL A 96 -12.59 -1.70 -7.17
CA VAL A 96 -13.66 -0.70 -7.02
C VAL A 96 -13.82 -0.26 -5.56
N LEU A 97 -13.96 -1.19 -4.60
CA LEU A 97 -14.07 -0.83 -3.18
C LEU A 97 -12.76 -0.26 -2.63
N SER A 98 -11.63 -0.81 -3.08
CA SER A 98 -10.28 -0.44 -2.62
C SER A 98 -9.82 0.92 -3.12
N ILE A 99 -10.40 1.44 -4.20
CA ILE A 99 -10.04 2.74 -4.79
C ILE A 99 -11.18 3.74 -4.60
N ALA A 100 -12.43 3.36 -4.87
CA ALA A 100 -13.56 4.28 -4.77
C ALA A 100 -13.88 4.66 -3.31
N LEU A 101 -13.78 3.72 -2.37
CA LEU A 101 -14.08 4.02 -0.96
C LEU A 101 -13.03 5.00 -0.38
N PRO A 102 -11.70 4.78 -0.52
CA PRO A 102 -10.73 5.76 -0.02
C PRO A 102 -10.81 7.11 -0.72
N LEU A 103 -11.08 7.15 -2.03
CA LEU A 103 -11.32 8.41 -2.75
C LEU A 103 -12.58 9.12 -2.23
N PHE A 104 -13.67 8.39 -2.00
CA PHE A 104 -14.91 8.93 -1.46
C PHE A 104 -14.71 9.54 -0.06
N TYR A 105 -14.03 8.83 0.84
CA TYR A 105 -13.71 9.35 2.18
C TYR A 105 -12.68 10.48 2.15
N LEU A 106 -11.75 10.47 1.19
CA LEU A 106 -10.83 11.59 0.94
C LEU A 106 -11.59 12.87 0.57
N PHE A 107 -12.66 12.77 -0.23
CA PHE A 107 -13.52 13.91 -0.59
C PHE A 107 -14.44 14.37 0.56
N LEU A 108 -14.73 13.53 1.56
CA LEU A 108 -15.66 13.79 2.67
C LEU A 108 -15.02 14.31 3.97
N GLY A 109 -13.70 14.47 4.02
CA GLY A 109 -13.00 14.94 5.23
C GLY A 109 -11.98 13.96 5.81
N GLY A 110 -11.67 12.88 5.09
CA GLY A 110 -10.42 12.13 5.21
C GLY A 110 -10.31 11.19 6.41
N ILE A 111 -10.86 9.99 6.30
CA ILE A 111 -10.40 8.85 7.11
C ILE A 111 -9.77 7.87 6.15
N GLY A 112 -8.51 7.49 6.41
CA GLY A 112 -7.84 6.48 5.62
C GLY A 112 -8.43 5.10 5.87
N LEU A 113 -9.20 4.54 4.93
CA LEU A 113 -9.79 3.20 5.07
C LEU A 113 -8.89 2.12 4.47
N PRO A 114 -8.85 0.91 5.08
CA PRO A 114 -8.18 -0.24 4.47
C PRO A 114 -8.74 -0.50 3.08
N GLY A 115 -7.86 -0.71 2.10
CA GLY A 115 -8.25 -1.00 0.73
C GLY A 115 -7.46 -2.19 0.20
N GLY A 116 -8.16 -3.10 -0.46
CA GLY A 116 -7.60 -4.32 -1.00
C GLY A 116 -7.64 -5.44 0.03
N ALA A 117 -7.93 -6.65 -0.44
CA ALA A 117 -7.60 -7.84 0.31
C ALA A 117 -6.84 -8.76 -0.65
N VAL A 118 -5.59 -9.06 -0.35
CA VAL A 118 -4.93 -10.19 -1.00
C VAL A 118 -5.54 -11.49 -0.47
N TRP A 119 -5.90 -12.41 -1.38
CA TRP A 119 -6.28 -13.77 -0.97
C TRP A 119 -5.02 -14.56 -0.62
N ILE A 120 -4.90 -14.93 0.65
CA ILE A 120 -3.80 -15.73 1.19
C ILE A 120 -4.33 -17.13 1.50
N ASP A 121 -3.64 -18.15 1.01
CA ASP A 121 -3.94 -19.53 1.33
C ASP A 121 -3.25 -19.97 2.62
N HIS A 122 -3.99 -19.83 3.72
CA HIS A 122 -3.50 -20.15 5.06
C HIS A 122 -3.18 -21.65 5.26
N SER A 123 -3.65 -22.55 4.39
CA SER A 123 -3.31 -23.98 4.48
C SER A 123 -1.81 -24.25 4.25
N HIS A 124 -1.12 -23.33 3.57
CA HIS A 124 0.32 -23.40 3.33
C HIS A 124 1.16 -22.75 4.44
N ILE A 125 0.53 -22.00 5.36
CA ILE A 125 1.22 -21.26 6.42
C ILE A 125 1.36 -22.14 7.65
N ARG A 126 2.62 -22.46 8.00
CA ARG A 126 2.92 -23.28 9.18
C ARG A 126 3.22 -22.42 10.40
N GLY A 127 2.20 -22.24 11.25
CA GLY A 127 2.33 -21.73 12.61
C GLY A 127 1.82 -20.30 12.80
N ARG A 128 1.15 -20.09 13.94
CA ARG A 128 0.50 -18.83 14.35
C ARG A 128 1.34 -17.57 14.20
N TRP A 129 2.63 -17.65 14.51
CA TRP A 129 3.53 -16.50 14.40
C TRP A 129 3.71 -16.03 12.96
N ARG A 130 3.75 -16.95 12.00
CA ARG A 130 3.88 -16.59 10.57
C ARG A 130 2.59 -15.97 10.07
N ASP A 131 1.46 -16.47 10.54
CA ASP A 131 0.14 -15.91 10.22
C ASP A 131 -0.02 -14.48 10.74
N SER A 132 0.30 -14.25 12.02
CA SER A 132 0.32 -12.91 12.60
C SER A 132 1.29 -11.97 11.88
N LEU A 133 2.48 -12.45 11.49
CA LEU A 133 3.45 -11.65 10.74
C LEU A 133 2.93 -11.26 9.36
N ILE A 134 2.19 -12.15 8.70
CA ILE A 134 1.54 -11.85 7.42
C ILE A 134 0.53 -10.74 7.61
N SER A 135 -0.34 -10.84 8.62
CA SER A 135 -1.30 -9.77 8.93
C SER A 135 -0.61 -8.46 9.32
N LEU A 136 0.52 -8.48 10.01
CA LEU A 136 1.21 -7.23 10.38
C LEU A 136 2.07 -6.62 9.26
N ALA A 137 2.38 -7.36 8.20
CA ALA A 137 3.30 -6.91 7.16
C ALA A 137 2.81 -5.63 6.45
N GLY A 138 1.55 -5.59 6.01
CA GLY A 138 0.97 -4.39 5.39
C GLY A 138 0.92 -3.18 6.34
N PRO A 139 0.34 -3.30 7.55
CA PRO A 139 0.30 -2.21 8.52
C PRO A 139 1.68 -1.61 8.85
N LEU A 140 2.72 -2.45 8.95
CA LEU A 140 4.09 -1.98 9.15
C LEU A 140 4.59 -1.09 8.00
N LEU A 141 4.22 -1.40 6.75
CA LEU A 141 4.54 -0.53 5.60
C LEU A 141 3.80 0.81 5.68
N ASN A 142 2.53 0.83 6.13
CA ASN A 142 1.81 2.09 6.34
C ASN A 142 2.47 2.95 7.42
N VAL A 143 2.96 2.33 8.51
CA VAL A 143 3.70 3.04 9.56
C VAL A 143 4.99 3.64 9.01
N VAL A 144 5.77 2.88 8.22
CA VAL A 144 6.97 3.41 7.56
C VAL A 144 6.61 4.59 6.66
N PHE A 145 5.55 4.49 5.87
CA PHE A 145 5.11 5.57 4.99
C PHE A 145 4.66 6.81 5.77
N THR A 146 3.97 6.61 6.90
CA THR A 146 3.59 7.68 7.85
C THR A 146 4.81 8.39 8.39
N VAL A 147 5.81 7.64 8.87
CA VAL A 147 7.07 8.21 9.39
C VAL A 147 7.76 9.01 8.30
N LEU A 148 7.85 8.50 7.07
CA LEU A 148 8.47 9.23 5.95
C LEU A 148 7.72 10.53 5.60
N ALA A 149 6.39 10.56 5.74
CA ALA A 149 5.60 11.76 5.48
C ALA A 149 5.68 12.80 6.62
N VAL A 150 5.79 12.36 7.87
CA VAL A 150 5.77 13.23 9.06
C VAL A 150 7.17 13.71 9.46
N LEU A 151 8.21 12.88 9.27
CA LEU A 151 9.59 13.19 9.67
C LEU A 151 10.11 14.54 9.14
N PRO A 152 9.81 14.96 7.89
CA PRO A 152 10.23 16.28 7.41
C PRO A 152 9.78 17.45 8.28
N PHE A 153 8.59 17.38 8.90
CA PHE A 153 8.09 18.42 9.80
C PHE A 153 8.84 18.44 11.14
N ALA A 154 9.29 17.29 11.62
CA ALA A 154 10.09 17.21 12.83
C ALA A 154 11.52 17.77 12.62
N VAL A 155 12.07 17.62 11.41
CA VAL A 155 13.42 18.10 11.06
C VAL A 155 13.43 19.58 10.69
N VAL A 156 12.45 20.04 9.91
CA VAL A 156 12.40 21.41 9.39
C VAL A 156 11.71 22.37 10.39
N GLY A 157 10.87 21.86 11.29
CA GLY A 157 10.07 22.68 12.19
C GLY A 157 8.91 23.32 11.44
N ALA A 158 8.74 24.64 11.59
CA ALA A 158 7.72 25.41 10.87
C ALA A 158 8.23 25.76 9.46
N PRO A 159 7.73 25.12 8.38
CA PRO A 159 8.29 25.32 7.06
C PRO A 159 7.96 26.73 6.52
N VAL A 160 8.96 27.38 5.91
CA VAL A 160 8.81 28.68 5.24
C VAL A 160 8.81 28.46 3.72
N GLY A 161 7.84 29.04 3.01
CA GLY A 161 7.64 28.82 1.57
C GLY A 161 7.06 27.45 1.23
N HIS A 162 6.83 27.19 -0.07
CA HIS A 162 6.31 25.91 -0.59
C HIS A 162 5.02 25.42 0.10
N HIS A 163 4.15 26.36 0.47
CA HIS A 163 2.97 26.07 1.31
C HIS A 163 2.08 24.98 0.72
N THR A 164 1.94 24.93 -0.61
CA THR A 164 1.17 23.90 -1.31
C THR A 164 1.74 22.50 -1.07
N PHE A 165 3.05 22.33 -1.19
CA PHE A 165 3.72 21.05 -0.93
C PHE A 165 3.56 20.62 0.52
N TRP A 166 3.83 21.52 1.47
CA TRP A 166 3.73 21.19 2.89
C TRP A 166 2.30 20.85 3.31
N ALA A 167 1.30 21.55 2.78
CA ALA A 167 -0.11 21.21 3.01
C ALA A 167 -0.45 19.82 2.45
N ALA A 168 -0.02 19.50 1.22
CA ALA A 168 -0.24 18.19 0.61
C ALA A 168 0.44 17.06 1.39
N LEU A 169 1.69 17.27 1.82
CA LEU A 169 2.46 16.31 2.60
C LEU A 169 1.87 16.09 3.99
N ALA A 170 1.45 17.16 4.67
CA ALA A 170 0.78 17.07 5.97
C ALA A 170 -0.53 16.28 5.86
N PHE A 171 -1.34 16.57 4.83
CA PHE A 171 -2.59 15.87 4.61
C PHE A 171 -2.37 14.39 4.26
N LEU A 172 -1.42 14.08 3.38
CA LEU A 172 -1.05 12.70 3.10
C LEU A 172 -0.56 12.00 4.37
N GLY A 173 0.30 12.63 5.17
CA GLY A 173 0.78 12.10 6.44
C GLY A 173 -0.35 11.81 7.43
N PHE A 174 -1.34 12.70 7.54
CA PHE A 174 -2.54 12.49 8.35
C PHE A 174 -3.34 11.26 7.89
N LEU A 175 -3.55 11.11 6.58
CA LEU A 175 -4.23 9.93 6.03
C LEU A 175 -3.45 8.65 6.32
N GLN A 176 -2.14 8.65 6.12
CA GLN A 176 -1.29 7.47 6.38
C GLN A 176 -1.27 7.11 7.88
N LEU A 177 -1.25 8.11 8.76
CA LEU A 177 -1.33 7.90 10.20
C LEU A 177 -2.67 7.25 10.58
N THR A 178 -3.79 7.80 10.10
CA THR A 178 -5.12 7.22 10.37
C THR A 178 -5.24 5.81 9.81
N ALA A 179 -4.74 5.56 8.59
CA ALA A 179 -4.68 4.23 7.99
C ALA A 179 -3.85 3.25 8.83
N SER A 180 -2.70 3.69 9.34
CA SER A 180 -1.83 2.86 10.18
C SER A 180 -2.51 2.50 11.49
N LEU A 181 -3.14 3.48 12.16
CA LEU A 181 -3.86 3.26 13.40
C LEU A 181 -5.04 2.31 13.21
N LEU A 182 -5.83 2.49 12.14
CA LEU A 182 -6.98 1.63 11.85
C LEU A 182 -6.55 0.20 11.50
N ASN A 183 -5.50 0.04 10.70
CA ASN A 183 -5.02 -1.30 10.35
C ASN A 183 -4.29 -2.01 11.49
N LEU A 184 -3.74 -1.29 12.47
CA LEU A 184 -3.17 -1.90 13.69
C LEU A 184 -4.20 -2.10 14.81
N ALA A 185 -5.41 -1.57 14.67
CA ALA A 185 -6.43 -1.67 15.71
C ALA A 185 -6.80 -3.14 15.95
N PRO A 186 -7.01 -3.57 17.21
CA PRO A 186 -7.38 -4.94 17.56
C PRO A 186 -8.88 -5.19 17.31
N VAL A 187 -9.37 -4.84 16.11
CA VAL A 187 -10.78 -4.92 15.72
C VAL A 187 -10.95 -6.04 14.70
N PRO A 188 -11.97 -6.91 14.83
CA PRO A 188 -12.24 -7.93 13.82
C PRO A 188 -12.49 -7.32 12.44
N GLY A 189 -11.87 -7.89 11.40
CA GLY A 189 -12.02 -7.43 10.01
C GLY A 189 -10.94 -6.47 9.52
N VAL A 190 -10.01 -6.04 10.38
CA VAL A 190 -8.77 -5.36 10.00
C VAL A 190 -7.54 -6.18 10.40
N ASP A 191 -6.39 -5.84 9.83
CA ASP A 191 -5.15 -6.60 9.97
C ASP A 191 -4.71 -6.84 11.42
N GLY A 192 -4.80 -5.82 12.28
CA GLY A 192 -4.43 -5.91 13.69
C GLY A 192 -5.30 -6.91 14.46
N GLY A 193 -6.59 -7.02 14.12
CA GLY A 193 -7.48 -8.04 14.67
C GLY A 193 -7.13 -9.45 14.16
N ASN A 194 -6.80 -9.58 12.88
CA ASN A 194 -6.38 -10.85 12.28
C ASN A 194 -5.06 -11.34 12.90
N ALA A 195 -4.12 -10.43 13.18
CA ALA A 195 -2.85 -10.76 13.82
C ALA A 195 -3.01 -11.37 15.22
N LEU A 196 -4.09 -11.01 15.95
CA LEU A 196 -4.41 -11.52 17.29
C LEU A 196 -5.19 -12.84 17.26
N ARG A 197 -5.76 -13.22 16.10
CA ARG A 197 -6.51 -14.48 15.90
C ARG A 197 -5.90 -15.31 14.76
N PRO A 198 -4.62 -15.74 14.89
CA PRO A 198 -3.91 -16.52 13.88
C PRO A 198 -4.31 -17.99 13.84
#